data_AF-A0AA92WH54-F1
#
_entry.id   AF-A0AA92WH54-F1
#
_cell.length_a   1.000
_cell.length_b   1.000
_cell.length_c   1.000
_cell.angle_alpha   90.00
_cell.angle_beta   90.00
_cell.angle_gamma   90.00
#
_symmetry.space_group_name_H-M   'P 1'
#
loop_
_entity.id
_entity.type
_entity.pdbx_description
1 polymer ?
#
loop_
_entity_poly.entity_id
_entity_poly.type
_entity_poly.pdbx_seq_one_letter_code
_entity_poly.pdbx_strand_id
1 'polypeptide(L)'
;MTGLELRRYVEYSGLTMSDVARELDTSPQNIRSKMIKERVSADFVERVKNAVSKCAPPIPDKKKQVMIDEKMHYCVTGEGLKRRIKSYGIPLNYIAAALGTSPQNLSGRLGAKSVKLDFAQKVEDVIQKYKEEIGTDSNFLLEQPEPSEEQKPSTILESVLMAKVERLENENSFLRKQVETLLAIVGQK
;
A
#
# COMPACT_ATOMS: atom_id res chain seq x y z
N MET A 1 -4.30 8.22 4.13
CA MET A 1 -5.52 8.20 3.29
C MET A 1 -5.78 9.61 2.78
N THR A 2 -6.21 9.75 1.53
CA THR A 2 -6.65 11.01 0.93
C THR A 2 -8.09 11.30 1.33
N GLY A 3 -8.55 12.54 1.17
CA GLY A 3 -9.93 12.89 1.48
C GLY A 3 -10.93 12.27 0.52
N LEU A 4 -10.55 12.13 -0.75
CA LEU A 4 -11.38 11.50 -1.77
C LEU A 4 -11.56 10.00 -1.51
N GLU A 5 -10.51 9.33 -1.00
CA GLU A 5 -10.59 7.94 -0.53
C GLU A 5 -11.62 7.81 0.60
N LEU A 6 -11.57 8.72 1.58
CA LEU A 6 -12.49 8.69 2.71
C LEU A 6 -13.94 8.99 2.31
N ARG A 7 -14.14 9.91 1.37
CA ARG A 7 -15.46 10.22 0.82
C ARG A 7 -16.09 9.00 0.13
N ARG A 8 -15.33 8.35 -0.76
CA ARG A 8 -15.82 7.16 -1.46
C ARG A 8 -16.13 6.02 -0.50
N TYR A 9 -15.29 5.81 0.52
CA TYR A 9 -15.55 4.81 1.56
C TYR A 9 -16.92 5.01 2.24
N VAL A 10 -17.27 6.25 2.58
CA VAL A 10 -18.59 6.59 3.14
C VAL A 10 -19.71 6.30 2.15
N GLU A 11 -19.57 6.73 0.89
CA GLU A 11 -20.56 6.50 -0.17
C GLU A 11 -20.78 4.99 -0.42
N TYR A 12 -19.71 4.19 -0.40
CA TYR A 12 -19.75 2.73 -0.55
C TYR A 12 -20.43 2.02 0.62
N SER A 13 -20.35 2.59 1.81
CA SER A 13 -21.03 2.08 2.99
C SER A 13 -22.54 2.35 2.96
N GLY A 14 -23.05 2.95 1.87
CA GLY A 14 -24.45 3.32 1.71
C GLY A 14 -24.84 4.57 2.49
N LEU A 15 -23.85 5.31 3.02
CA LEU A 15 -24.06 6.51 3.80
C LEU A 15 -23.81 7.76 2.97
N THR A 16 -24.51 8.84 3.32
CA THR A 16 -24.24 10.15 2.76
C THR A 16 -23.27 10.93 3.65
N MET A 17 -22.67 11.98 3.10
CA MET A 17 -21.84 12.91 3.88
C MET A 17 -22.63 13.59 5.00
N SER A 18 -23.95 13.72 4.84
CA SER A 18 -24.82 14.29 5.86
C SER A 18 -24.99 13.33 7.04
N ASP A 19 -25.05 12.03 6.78
CA ASP A 19 -25.14 11.01 7.84
C ASP A 19 -23.86 10.98 8.68
N VAL A 20 -22.70 11.03 8.03
CA VAL A 20 -21.40 11.13 8.71
C VAL A 20 -21.25 12.46 9.45
N ALA A 21 -21.72 13.56 8.88
CA ALA A 21 -21.68 14.86 9.54
C ALA A 21 -22.55 14.90 10.80
N ARG A 22 -23.73 14.27 10.75
CA ARG A 22 -24.63 14.11 11.89
C ARG A 22 -24.00 13.27 13.00
N GLU A 23 -23.33 12.17 12.67
CA GLU A 23 -22.66 11.31 13.66
C GLU A 23 -21.40 11.95 14.26
N LEU A 24 -20.73 12.83 13.51
CA LEU A 24 -19.54 13.56 13.98
C LEU A 24 -19.85 14.95 14.57
N ASP A 25 -21.13 15.25 14.81
CA ASP A 25 -21.62 16.52 15.35
C ASP A 25 -21.01 17.73 14.63
N THR A 26 -21.03 17.70 13.30
CA THR A 26 -20.44 18.76 12.47
C THR A 26 -21.26 19.05 11.24
N SER A 27 -20.88 20.07 10.47
CA SER A 27 -21.58 20.41 9.24
C SER A 27 -21.12 19.54 8.06
N PRO A 28 -22.02 19.16 7.13
CA PRO A 28 -21.64 18.46 5.90
C PRO A 28 -20.61 19.24 5.07
N GLN A 29 -20.61 20.57 5.15
CA GLN A 29 -19.61 21.42 4.50
C GLN A 29 -18.20 21.20 5.09
N ASN A 30 -18.08 21.09 6.42
CA ASN A 30 -16.78 20.83 7.07
C ASN A 30 -16.23 19.45 6.70
N ILE A 31 -17.09 18.43 6.64
CA ILE A 31 -16.73 17.09 6.16
C ILE A 31 -16.25 17.14 4.71
N ARG A 32 -17.02 17.77 3.81
CA ARG A 32 -16.65 17.92 2.39
C ARG A 32 -15.31 18.66 2.24
N SER A 33 -15.09 19.75 2.96
CA SER A 33 -13.84 20.53 2.93
C SER A 33 -12.62 19.73 3.43
N LYS A 34 -12.80 18.77 4.33
CA LYS A 34 -11.73 17.83 4.72
C LYS A 34 -11.52 16.72 3.70
N MET A 35 -12.59 16.28 3.04
CA MET A 35 -12.57 15.21 2.05
C MET A 35 -12.08 15.65 0.66
N ILE A 36 -11.93 16.95 0.38
CA ILE A 36 -11.25 17.42 -0.85
C ILE A 36 -9.73 17.50 -0.69
N LYS A 37 -9.20 17.34 0.53
CA LYS A 37 -7.77 17.47 0.81
C LYS A 37 -7.00 16.24 0.32
N GLU A 38 -5.79 16.49 -0.18
CA GLU A 38 -4.88 15.43 -0.62
C GLU A 38 -4.43 14.53 0.55
N ARG A 39 -4.31 15.10 1.75
CA ARG A 39 -4.09 14.33 2.98
C ARG A 39 -5.11 14.69 4.04
N VAL A 40 -5.52 13.65 4.77
CA VAL A 40 -6.43 13.73 5.88
C VAL A 40 -5.74 13.14 7.11
N SER A 41 -5.91 13.78 8.27
CA SER A 41 -5.32 13.31 9.52
C SER A 41 -5.88 11.94 9.89
N ALA A 42 -5.04 11.09 10.49
CA ALA A 42 -5.43 9.76 10.93
C ALA A 42 -6.64 9.81 11.88
N ASP A 43 -6.66 10.74 12.84
CA ASP A 43 -7.77 10.91 13.78
C ASP A 43 -9.11 11.25 13.10
N PHE A 44 -9.07 11.92 11.94
CA PHE A 44 -10.31 12.20 11.20
C PHE A 44 -10.74 10.99 10.39
N VAL A 45 -9.79 10.26 9.81
CA VAL A 45 -10.06 8.99 9.12
C VAL A 45 -10.73 8.00 10.05
N GLU A 46 -10.19 7.83 11.25
CA GLU A 46 -10.70 6.89 12.24
C GLU A 46 -12.08 7.28 12.74
N ARG A 47 -12.31 8.57 13.03
CA ARG A 47 -13.63 9.09 13.39
C ARG A 47 -14.68 8.82 12.32
N VAL A 48 -14.37 9.08 11.04
CA VAL A 48 -15.30 8.79 9.95
C VAL A 48 -15.53 7.28 9.80
N LYS A 49 -14.50 6.45 9.96
CA LYS A 49 -14.66 4.98 9.94
C LYS A 49 -15.56 4.50 11.07
N ASN A 50 -15.38 5.01 12.28
CA ASN A 50 -16.23 4.68 13.42
C ASN A 50 -17.68 5.12 13.19
N ALA A 51 -17.88 6.33 12.67
CA ALA A 51 -19.21 6.82 12.29
C ALA A 51 -19.89 5.91 11.25
N VAL A 52 -19.12 5.48 10.24
CA VAL A 52 -19.60 4.52 9.25
C VAL A 52 -19.96 3.19 9.89
N SER A 53 -19.12 2.63 10.77
CA SER A 53 -19.41 1.36 11.46
C SER A 53 -20.69 1.41 12.29
N LYS A 54 -21.04 2.57 12.86
CA LYS A 54 -22.27 2.74 13.65
C LYS A 54 -23.51 2.97 12.79
N CYS A 55 -23.38 3.74 11.71
CA CYS A 55 -24.53 4.18 10.91
C CYS A 55 -24.80 3.30 9.70
N ALA A 56 -23.83 2.48 9.25
CA ALA A 56 -23.98 1.71 8.03
C ALA A 56 -25.13 0.70 8.19
N PRO A 57 -26.13 0.70 7.28
CA PRO A 57 -27.18 -0.29 7.31
C PRO A 57 -26.60 -1.70 7.10
N PRO A 58 -27.22 -2.75 7.67
CA PRO A 58 -26.81 -4.12 7.40
C PRO A 58 -26.85 -4.38 5.90
N ILE A 59 -25.67 -4.62 5.33
CA ILE A 59 -25.48 -4.71 3.88
C ILE A 59 -26.22 -5.95 3.37
N PRO A 60 -27.13 -5.83 2.38
CA PRO A 60 -27.80 -6.99 1.80
C PRO A 60 -26.78 -7.92 1.13
N ASP A 61 -26.92 -9.24 1.28
CA ASP A 61 -25.89 -10.23 0.94
C ASP A 61 -25.44 -10.20 -0.55
N LYS A 62 -26.30 -9.72 -1.45
CA LYS A 62 -25.92 -9.45 -2.85
C LYS A 62 -24.83 -8.37 -2.99
N LYS A 63 -24.83 -7.35 -2.13
CA LYS A 63 -23.76 -6.33 -2.07
C LYS A 63 -22.53 -6.84 -1.32
N LYS A 64 -22.67 -7.79 -0.39
CA LYS A 64 -21.51 -8.46 0.24
C LYS A 64 -20.75 -9.35 -0.75
N GLN A 65 -21.46 -10.03 -1.66
CA GLN A 65 -20.80 -10.79 -2.73
C GLN A 65 -20.08 -9.85 -3.71
N VAL A 66 -20.68 -8.70 -4.04
CA VAL A 66 -19.99 -7.62 -4.77
C VAL A 66 -18.82 -7.05 -3.96
N MET A 67 -18.89 -6.95 -2.63
CA MET A 67 -17.74 -6.55 -1.78
C MET A 67 -16.59 -7.58 -1.76
N ILE A 68 -16.88 -8.85 -2.01
CA ILE A 68 -15.89 -9.95 -2.02
C ILE A 68 -15.32 -10.14 -3.44
N ASP A 69 -16.15 -10.00 -4.47
CA ASP A 69 -15.73 -10.03 -5.89
C ASP A 69 -15.08 -8.71 -6.33
N GLU A 70 -15.57 -7.54 -5.86
CA GLU A 70 -14.88 -6.23 -5.87
C GLU A 70 -14.00 -6.05 -4.61
N LYS A 71 -13.29 -7.11 -4.24
CA LYS A 71 -12.28 -7.16 -3.18
C LYS A 71 -11.48 -5.85 -3.17
N MET A 72 -11.79 -4.96 -2.23
CA MET A 72 -11.06 -3.73 -1.94
C MET A 72 -10.82 -2.81 -3.15
N HIS A 73 -11.81 -1.98 -3.50
CA HIS A 73 -11.63 -0.77 -4.33
C HIS A 73 -10.78 0.32 -3.63
N TYR A 74 -9.59 -0.04 -3.19
CA TYR A 74 -8.51 0.88 -2.87
C TYR A 74 -7.77 1.22 -4.17
N CYS A 75 -8.26 2.19 -4.94
CA CYS A 75 -7.48 2.84 -6.00
C CYS A 75 -7.75 4.36 -5.99
N VAL A 76 -7.07 5.18 -5.17
CA VAL A 76 -5.62 5.46 -5.08
C VAL A 76 -5.25 6.51 -6.13
N THR A 77 -4.98 7.74 -5.69
CA THR A 77 -4.40 8.77 -6.55
C THR A 77 -3.11 8.23 -7.17
N GLY A 78 -2.64 8.75 -8.31
CA GLY A 78 -1.37 8.27 -8.87
C GLY A 78 -0.23 8.30 -7.82
N GLU A 79 -0.21 9.35 -6.99
CA GLU A 79 0.76 9.52 -5.90
C GLU A 79 0.53 8.53 -4.73
N GLY A 80 -0.70 8.11 -4.48
CA GLY A 80 -0.98 7.00 -3.56
C GLY A 80 -0.38 5.70 -4.06
N LEU A 81 -0.49 5.44 -5.37
CA LEU A 81 -0.07 4.18 -5.99
C LEU A 81 1.45 4.13 -6.04
N LYS A 82 2.08 5.25 -6.39
CA LYS A 82 3.53 5.46 -6.31
C LYS A 82 4.09 5.24 -4.92
N ARG A 83 3.40 5.71 -3.87
CA ARG A 83 3.82 5.44 -2.48
C ARG A 83 3.73 3.96 -2.12
N ARG A 84 2.70 3.26 -2.58
CA ARG A 84 2.53 1.83 -2.35
C ARG A 84 3.61 1.00 -3.05
N ILE A 85 3.91 1.32 -4.31
CA ILE A 85 5.05 0.76 -5.05
C ILE A 85 6.34 0.92 -4.24
N LYS A 86 6.61 2.15 -3.76
CA LYS A 86 7.80 2.45 -2.95
C LYS A 86 7.83 1.74 -1.60
N SER A 87 6.68 1.60 -0.91
CA SER A 87 6.64 0.94 0.40
C SER A 87 6.99 -0.54 0.33
N TYR A 88 6.69 -1.20 -0.79
CA TYR A 88 7.10 -2.57 -1.04
C TYR A 88 8.52 -2.68 -1.61
N GLY A 89 9.23 -1.56 -1.76
CA GLY A 89 10.58 -1.54 -2.31
C GLY A 89 10.67 -1.90 -3.80
N ILE A 90 9.54 -1.90 -4.52
CA ILE A 90 9.50 -2.34 -5.91
C ILE A 90 10.08 -1.23 -6.81
N PRO A 91 11.10 -1.52 -7.62
CA PRO A 91 11.65 -0.54 -8.52
C PRO A 91 10.64 -0.18 -9.62
N LEU A 92 10.52 1.11 -9.92
CA LEU A 92 9.56 1.61 -10.93
C LEU A 92 9.78 0.97 -12.31
N ASN A 93 11.03 0.66 -12.64
CA ASN A 93 11.40 0.00 -13.89
C ASN A 93 10.81 -1.40 -14.01
N TYR A 94 10.73 -2.16 -12.91
CA TYR A 94 10.13 -3.49 -12.90
C TYR A 94 8.63 -3.41 -13.23
N ILE A 95 7.94 -2.46 -12.61
CA ILE A 95 6.51 -2.25 -12.88
C ILE A 95 6.28 -1.76 -14.31
N ALA A 96 7.12 -0.84 -14.80
CA ALA A 96 7.03 -0.36 -16.17
C ALA A 96 7.19 -1.52 -17.17
N ALA A 97 8.20 -2.38 -16.96
CA ALA A 97 8.43 -3.56 -17.78
C ALA A 97 7.25 -4.54 -17.73
N ALA A 98 6.73 -4.85 -16.54
CA ALA A 98 5.58 -5.75 -16.38
C ALA A 98 4.30 -5.21 -17.02
N LEU A 99 4.14 -3.89 -17.08
CA LEU A 99 3.01 -3.22 -17.73
C LEU A 99 3.23 -2.94 -19.23
N GLY A 100 4.38 -3.31 -19.79
CA GLY A 100 4.73 -3.05 -21.19
C GLY A 100 4.81 -1.56 -21.53
N THR A 101 5.24 -0.72 -20.60
CA THR A 101 5.34 0.73 -20.76
C THR A 101 6.73 1.25 -20.38
N SER A 102 7.03 2.50 -20.71
CA SER A 102 8.28 3.13 -20.26
C SER A 102 8.16 3.64 -18.82
N PRO A 103 9.27 3.66 -18.05
CA PRO A 103 9.29 4.25 -16.71
C PRO A 103 8.85 5.72 -16.70
N GLN A 104 9.15 6.50 -17.75
CA GLN A 104 8.67 7.88 -17.88
C GLN A 104 7.15 7.95 -18.00
N ASN A 105 6.54 7.12 -18.86
CA ASN A 105 5.09 7.08 -19.05
C ASN A 105 4.36 6.59 -17.80
N LEU A 106 4.91 5.58 -17.12
CA LEU A 106 4.40 5.11 -15.84
C LEU A 106 4.47 6.23 -14.79
N SER A 107 5.61 6.92 -14.67
CA SER A 107 5.79 8.04 -13.75
C SER A 107 4.79 9.16 -14.03
N GLY A 108 4.57 9.53 -15.29
CA GLY A 108 3.57 10.54 -15.68
C GLY A 108 2.15 10.16 -15.26
N ARG A 109 1.77 8.88 -15.42
CA ARG A 109 0.46 8.38 -14.95
C ARG A 109 0.34 8.36 -13.44
N LEU A 110 1.42 8.00 -12.74
CA LEU A 110 1.50 8.05 -11.28
C LEU A 110 1.57 9.50 -10.74
N GLY A 111 1.89 10.49 -11.56
CA GLY A 111 1.79 11.90 -11.18
C GLY A 111 0.37 12.47 -11.26
N ALA A 112 -0.59 11.73 -11.79
CA ALA A 112 -1.94 12.21 -11.99
C ALA A 112 -2.73 12.30 -10.66
N LYS A 113 -3.57 13.34 -10.55
CA LYS A 113 -4.51 13.52 -9.42
C LYS A 113 -5.41 12.30 -9.21
N SER A 114 -5.71 11.58 -10.28
CA SER A 114 -6.50 10.35 -10.28
C SER A 114 -6.05 9.45 -11.43
N VAL A 115 -6.12 8.14 -11.23
CA VAL A 115 -5.81 7.14 -12.24
C VAL A 115 -7.05 6.29 -12.55
N LYS A 116 -7.12 5.75 -13.77
CA LYS A 116 -8.18 4.82 -14.15
C LYS A 116 -8.07 3.52 -13.36
N LEU A 117 -9.20 2.91 -13.06
CA LEU A 117 -9.29 1.66 -12.30
C LEU A 117 -8.48 0.54 -12.94
N ASP A 118 -8.69 0.29 -14.24
CA ASP A 118 -8.00 -0.78 -14.99
C ASP A 118 -6.47 -0.65 -14.90
N PHE A 119 -5.98 0.58 -14.85
CA PHE A 119 -4.55 0.82 -14.73
C PHE A 119 -4.05 0.56 -13.32
N ALA A 120 -4.79 1.00 -12.31
CA ALA A 120 -4.41 0.80 -10.93
C ALA A 120 -4.47 -0.68 -10.53
N GLN A 121 -5.46 -1.42 -11.03
CA GLN A 121 -5.55 -2.88 -10.86
C GLN A 121 -4.33 -3.59 -11.45
N LYS A 122 -3.96 -3.27 -12.70
CA LYS A 122 -2.77 -3.86 -13.33
C LYS A 122 -1.50 -3.60 -12.52
N VAL A 123 -1.35 -2.43 -11.91
CA VAL A 123 -0.21 -2.13 -11.04
C VAL A 123 -0.24 -2.96 -9.76
N GLU A 124 -1.40 -3.14 -9.14
CA GLU A 124 -1.57 -3.98 -7.96
C GLU A 124 -1.32 -5.46 -8.25
N ASP A 125 -1.75 -5.96 -9.41
CA ASP A 125 -1.46 -7.33 -9.84
C ASP A 125 0.05 -7.56 -9.96
N VAL A 126 0.78 -6.58 -10.49
CA VAL A 126 2.25 -6.62 -10.55
C VAL A 126 2.88 -6.54 -9.15
N ILE A 127 2.34 -5.71 -8.25
CA ILE A 127 2.77 -5.64 -6.85
C ILE A 127 2.58 -7.00 -6.17
N GLN A 128 1.43 -7.64 -6.41
CA GLN A 128 1.09 -8.92 -5.82
C GLN A 128 1.99 -10.04 -6.36
N LYS A 129 2.21 -10.07 -7.67
CA LYS A 129 3.16 -11.00 -8.30
C LYS A 129 4.58 -10.82 -7.74
N TYR A 130 5.03 -9.58 -7.54
CA TYR A 130 6.34 -9.32 -6.95
C TYR A 130 6.44 -9.80 -5.49
N LYS A 131 5.36 -9.70 -4.71
CA LYS A 131 5.32 -10.28 -3.35
C LYS A 131 5.40 -11.80 -3.37
N GLU A 132 4.75 -12.44 -4.33
CA GLU A 132 4.79 -13.89 -4.50
C GLU A 132 6.18 -14.35 -4.95
N GLU A 133 6.81 -13.65 -5.91
CA GLU A 133 8.16 -13.93 -6.37
C GLU A 133 9.21 -13.75 -5.26
N ILE A 134 9.08 -12.72 -4.42
CA ILE A 134 9.95 -12.56 -3.22
C ILE A 134 9.56 -13.53 -2.10
N GLY A 135 8.30 -13.94 -2.02
CA GLY A 135 7.76 -14.87 -1.02
C GLY A 135 8.13 -16.33 -1.26
N THR A 136 8.50 -16.72 -2.48
CA THR A 136 8.89 -18.11 -2.80
C THR A 136 10.23 -18.56 -2.23
N ASP A 137 11.08 -17.65 -1.73
CA ASP A 137 12.33 -18.01 -1.03
C ASP A 137 12.22 -17.93 0.50
N SER A 138 11.04 -17.70 1.06
CA SER A 138 10.86 -17.66 2.51
C SER A 138 9.48 -18.16 2.89
N ASN A 139 9.45 -19.39 3.43
CA ASN A 139 8.46 -19.78 4.43
C ASN A 139 8.35 -18.67 5.48
N PHE A 140 7.38 -17.78 5.33
CA PHE A 140 6.94 -16.88 6.40
C PHE A 140 5.42 -16.87 6.37
N LEU A 141 4.86 -17.95 6.93
CA LEU A 141 3.61 -17.87 7.67
C LEU A 141 3.74 -16.68 8.63
N LEU A 142 3.00 -15.62 8.36
CA LEU A 142 2.62 -14.65 9.37
C LEU A 142 1.71 -15.37 10.38
N GLU A 143 2.30 -16.17 11.28
CA GLU A 143 1.72 -16.27 12.62
C GLU A 143 1.94 -14.90 13.25
N GLN A 144 0.88 -14.10 13.24
CA GLN A 144 0.80 -12.96 14.14
C GLN A 144 0.79 -13.51 15.56
N PRO A 145 1.72 -13.13 16.45
CA PRO A 145 1.45 -13.21 17.86
C PRO A 145 0.52 -12.06 18.21
N GLU A 146 -0.59 -12.41 18.86
CA GLU A 146 -1.55 -11.50 19.49
C GLU A 146 -0.87 -10.40 20.33
N PRO A 147 -1.54 -9.24 20.52
CA PRO A 147 -0.91 -8.03 21.00
C PRO A 147 -0.69 -8.10 22.51
N SER A 148 0.54 -7.91 22.96
CA SER A 148 0.81 -7.58 24.36
C SER A 148 1.92 -6.54 24.44
N GLU A 149 1.46 -5.37 24.88
CA GLU A 149 2.18 -4.32 25.62
C GLU A 149 3.31 -3.54 24.93
N GLU A 150 2.99 -2.26 24.70
CA GLU A 150 3.88 -1.09 24.76
C GLU A 150 5.37 -1.31 24.45
N GLN A 151 5.72 -1.43 23.18
CA GLN A 151 7.05 -1.01 22.72
C GLN A 151 6.96 -0.28 21.39
N LYS A 152 7.57 0.91 21.36
CA LYS A 152 7.54 1.90 20.28
C LYS A 152 7.64 1.25 18.88
N PRO A 153 6.78 1.64 17.91
CA PRO A 153 6.85 1.14 16.53
C PRO A 153 8.16 1.48 15.78
N SER A 154 9.03 2.31 16.37
CA SER A 154 10.36 2.65 15.84
C SER A 154 11.33 1.46 15.92
N THR A 155 11.25 0.66 16.99
CA THR A 155 12.29 -0.33 17.31
C THR A 155 12.14 -1.62 16.51
N ILE A 156 10.90 -2.01 16.18
CA ILE A 156 10.61 -3.19 15.35
C ILE A 156 11.07 -2.94 13.92
N LEU A 157 10.77 -1.78 13.35
CA LEU A 157 11.20 -1.46 11.98
C LEU A 157 12.72 -1.35 11.89
N GLU A 158 13.39 -0.76 12.88
CA GLU A 158 14.85 -0.73 12.99
C GLU A 158 15.44 -2.14 13.08
N SER A 159 14.84 -3.04 13.85
CA SER A 159 15.33 -4.43 13.96
C SER A 159 15.23 -5.19 12.64
N VAL A 160 14.13 -5.01 11.89
CA VAL A 160 13.94 -5.63 10.57
C VAL A 160 14.90 -5.04 9.55
N LEU A 161 15.13 -3.72 9.59
CA LEU A 161 16.11 -3.04 8.74
C LEU A 161 17.54 -3.51 9.03
N MET A 162 17.92 -3.63 10.30
CA MET A 162 19.24 -4.09 10.72
C MET A 162 19.50 -5.53 10.26
N ALA A 163 18.54 -6.44 10.45
CA ALA A 163 18.66 -7.82 9.96
C ALA A 163 18.81 -7.90 8.44
N LYS A 164 18.15 -6.99 7.71
CA LYS A 164 18.28 -6.91 6.24
C LYS A 164 19.64 -6.36 5.82
N VAL A 165 20.17 -5.36 6.52
CA VAL A 165 21.52 -4.82 6.26
C VAL A 165 22.57 -5.89 6.49
N GLU A 166 22.52 -6.59 7.63
CA GLU A 166 23.48 -7.66 7.97
C GLU A 166 23.47 -8.78 6.91
N ARG A 167 22.28 -9.19 6.45
CA ARG A 167 22.17 -10.18 5.37
C ARG A 167 22.77 -9.70 4.05
N LEU A 168 22.51 -8.45 3.66
CA LEU A 168 23.07 -7.86 2.43
C LEU A 168 24.60 -7.68 2.51
N GLU A 169 25.13 -7.41 3.69
CA GLU A 169 26.57 -7.35 3.93
C GLU A 169 27.22 -8.74 3.79
N ASN A 170 26.57 -9.77 4.32
CA ASN A 170 27.02 -11.15 4.19
C ASN A 170 27.03 -11.62 2.72
N GLU A 171 25.97 -11.33 1.96
CA GLU A 171 25.91 -11.64 0.52
C GLU A 171 26.98 -10.87 -0.27
N ASN A 172 27.19 -9.58 0.02
CA ASN A 172 28.26 -8.80 -0.61
C ASN A 172 29.65 -9.36 -0.28
N SER A 173 29.89 -9.78 0.96
CA SER A 173 31.15 -10.39 1.38
C SER A 173 31.43 -11.68 0.61
N PHE A 174 30.39 -12.51 0.44
CA PHE A 174 30.48 -13.75 -0.34
C PHE A 174 30.79 -13.48 -1.82
N LEU A 175 30.09 -12.55 -2.45
CA LEU A 175 30.34 -12.16 -3.84
C LEU A 175 31.76 -11.59 -4.04
N ARG A 176 32.23 -10.77 -3.10
CA ARG A 176 33.61 -10.23 -3.13
C ARG A 176 34.66 -11.35 -3.09
N LYS A 177 34.47 -12.35 -2.21
CA LYS A 177 35.36 -13.51 -2.13
C LYS A 177 35.36 -14.34 -3.41
N GLN A 178 34.20 -14.50 -4.06
CA GLN A 178 34.14 -15.18 -5.36
C GLN A 178 34.88 -14.40 -6.46
N VAL A 179 34.69 -13.08 -6.52
CA VAL A 179 35.39 -12.22 -7.49
C VAL A 179 36.90 -12.26 -7.26
N GLU A 180 37.35 -12.21 -6.01
CA GLU A 180 38.78 -12.31 -5.66
C GLU A 180 39.37 -13.68 -6.06
N THR A 181 38.63 -14.76 -5.84
CA THR A 181 39.02 -16.11 -6.26
C THR A 181 39.13 -16.20 -7.79
N LEU A 182 38.18 -15.63 -8.52
CA LEU A 182 38.19 -15.60 -9.99
C LEU A 182 39.35 -14.74 -10.53
N LEU A 183 39.62 -13.59 -9.91
CA LEU A 183 40.77 -12.75 -10.27
C LEU A 183 42.10 -13.46 -10.03
N ALA A 184 42.23 -14.22 -8.94
CA ALA A 184 43.41 -15.03 -8.67
C ALA A 184 43.63 -16.14 -9.71
N ILE A 185 42.56 -16.75 -10.20
CA ILE A 185 42.62 -17.77 -11.26
C ILE A 185 42.97 -17.15 -12.62
N VAL A 186 42.40 -15.99 -12.94
CA VAL A 186 42.63 -15.29 -14.23
C VAL A 186 44.00 -14.61 -14.27
N GLY A 187 44.52 -14.13 -13.15
CA GLY A 187 45.83 -13.47 -13.03
C GLY A 187 47.04 -14.41 -13.01
N GLN A 188 46.84 -15.74 -13.05
CA GLN A 188 47.92 -16.74 -13.14
C GLN A 188 48.20 -17.22 -14.57
N LYS A 189 47.73 -16.50 -15.60
CA LYS A 189 48.10 -16.73 -17.01
C LYS A 189 49.12 -15.74 -17.52
#